data_AF-A0A952UPU7-F1
#
_entry.id   AF-A0A952UPU7-F1
#
_cell.length_a   1.000
_cell.length_b   1.000
_cell.length_c   1.000
_cell.angle_alpha   90.00
_cell.angle_beta   90.00
_cell.angle_gamma   90.00
#
_symmetry.space_group_name_H-M   'P 1'
#
loop_
_entity.id
_entity.type
_entity.pdbx_description
1 polymer ?
#
loop_
_entity_poly.entity_id
_entity_poly.type
_entity_poly.pdbx_seq_one_letter_code
_entity_poly.pdbx_strand_id
1 'polypeptide(L)'
;MEVDGVGVFEEPNRSDGGRALATEARPDLGSLSVEELAELCASLERRVVSGSAPLATYGDLASAQAELRRRGLAGVTEGAAGPT
;
A
#
# COMPACT_ATOMS: atom_id res chain seq x y z
N MET A 1 -16.91 55.69 -0.04
CA MET A 1 -17.00 54.83 -1.23
C MET A 1 -15.75 53.96 -1.20
N GLU A 2 -15.93 52.65 -1.36
CA GLU A 2 -14.91 51.60 -1.56
C GLU A 2 -14.06 51.21 -0.33
N VAL A 3 -14.44 50.17 0.43
CA VAL A 3 -14.35 48.68 0.29
C VAL A 3 -12.98 48.07 0.64
N ASP A 4 -13.06 47.21 1.66
CA ASP A 4 -12.36 45.95 1.95
C ASP A 4 -10.89 45.72 1.59
N GLY A 5 -10.15 45.23 2.59
CA GLY A 5 -8.79 44.73 2.44
C GLY A 5 -8.37 43.77 3.55
N VAL A 6 -9.11 42.66 3.68
CA VAL A 6 -8.69 41.31 4.08
C VAL A 6 -7.74 41.18 5.28
N GLY A 7 -8.28 40.67 6.38
CA GLY A 7 -7.52 40.24 7.55
C GLY A 7 -6.39 39.28 7.17
N VAL A 8 -5.19 39.61 7.64
CA VAL A 8 -4.05 38.70 7.65
C VAL A 8 -4.41 37.58 8.62
N PHE A 9 -5.01 36.51 8.11
CA PHE A 9 -4.99 35.23 8.79
C PHE A 9 -3.53 34.81 8.80
N GLU A 10 -2.85 35.08 9.91
CA GLU A 10 -1.59 34.44 10.23
C GLU A 10 -1.91 32.96 10.38
N GLU A 11 -1.80 32.22 9.27
CA GLU A 11 -1.91 30.78 9.25
C GLU A 11 -0.80 30.27 10.17
N PRO A 12 -1.13 29.66 11.33
CA PRO A 12 -0.09 29.10 12.15
C PRO A 12 0.52 28.00 11.30
N ASN A 13 1.79 28.20 10.93
CA ASN A 13 2.67 27.19 10.39
C ASN A 13 2.73 26.04 11.42
N ARG A 14 1.70 25.19 11.43
CA ARG A 14 1.80 23.84 11.93
C ARG A 14 2.66 23.14 10.90
N SER A 15 3.96 23.31 11.11
CA SER A 15 4.90 22.23 10.96
C SER A 15 4.39 21.10 11.86
N ASP A 16 3.35 20.39 11.40
CA ASP A 16 2.91 19.14 11.97
C ASP A 16 4.08 18.20 11.68
N GLY A 17 4.96 18.16 12.69
CA GLY A 17 6.19 17.42 12.70
C GLY A 17 5.91 16.05 12.15
N GLY A 18 6.79 15.63 11.24
CA GLY A 18 6.75 14.35 10.58
C GLY A 18 6.20 13.32 11.56
N ARG A 19 4.92 12.98 11.37
CA ARG A 19 4.35 11.78 11.96
C ARG A 19 5.22 10.71 11.35
N ALA A 20 6.23 10.30 12.11
CA ALA A 20 6.89 9.04 11.94
C ALA A 20 5.72 8.06 11.88
N LEU A 21 5.32 7.74 10.65
CA LEU A 21 4.36 6.72 10.35
C LEU A 21 4.92 5.55 11.13
N ALA A 22 4.19 5.14 12.16
CA ALA A 22 4.53 3.95 12.92
C ALA A 22 4.97 2.95 11.87
N THR A 23 6.25 2.60 11.89
CA THR A 23 6.77 1.54 11.05
C THR A 23 6.20 0.29 11.69
N GLU A 24 4.88 0.10 11.54
CA GLU A 24 4.22 -1.17 11.78
C GLU A 24 5.06 -2.14 10.99
N ALA A 25 5.68 -3.08 11.70
CA ALA A 25 6.64 -4.01 11.14
C ALA A 25 6.02 -4.57 9.86
N ARG A 26 6.58 -4.16 8.71
CA ARG A 26 6.00 -4.55 7.42
C ARG A 26 5.99 -6.06 7.43
N PRO A 27 4.81 -6.71 7.21
CA PRO A 27 4.73 -8.15 7.28
C PRO A 27 5.77 -8.73 6.33
N ASP A 28 6.54 -9.71 6.80
CA ASP A 28 7.46 -10.44 5.94
C ASP A 28 6.62 -11.25 4.94
N LEU A 29 6.43 -10.68 3.76
CA LEU A 29 5.62 -11.29 2.70
C LEU A 29 6.15 -12.67 2.30
N GLY A 30 7.43 -12.97 2.56
CA GLY A 30 8.03 -14.26 2.32
C GLY A 30 7.54 -15.36 3.27
N SER A 31 7.12 -15.00 4.49
CA SER A 31 6.68 -15.97 5.50
C SER A 31 5.19 -16.31 5.44
N LEU A 32 4.38 -15.48 4.77
CA LEU A 32 2.94 -15.70 4.61
C LEU A 32 2.66 -16.90 3.68
N SER A 33 1.56 -17.63 3.88
CA SER A 33 1.04 -18.59 2.90
C SER A 33 0.50 -17.88 1.64
N VAL A 34 0.16 -18.64 0.59
CA VAL A 34 -0.46 -18.06 -0.63
C VAL A 34 -1.83 -17.49 -0.30
N GLU A 35 -2.61 -18.17 0.53
CA GLU A 35 -3.93 -17.75 0.99
C GLU A 35 -3.87 -16.48 1.84
N GLU A 36 -2.95 -16.44 2.81
CA GLU A 36 -2.74 -15.25 3.67
C GLU A 36 -2.31 -14.03 2.85
N LEU A 37 -1.45 -14.26 1.85
CA LEU A 37 -0.99 -13.20 0.95
C LEU A 37 -2.11 -12.71 0.02
N ALA A 38 -3.00 -13.60 -0.44
CA ALA A 38 -4.18 -13.24 -1.22
C ALA A 38 -5.18 -12.44 -0.38
N GLU A 39 -5.40 -12.82 0.88
CA GLU A 39 -6.25 -12.08 1.81
C GLU A 39 -5.69 -10.69 2.11
N LEU A 40 -4.37 -10.59 2.31
CA LEU A 40 -3.67 -9.31 2.48
C LEU A 40 -3.87 -8.41 1.25
N CYS A 41 -3.69 -8.93 0.03
CA CYS A 41 -3.94 -8.17 -1.20
C CYS A 41 -5.38 -7.65 -1.26
N ALA A 42 -6.37 -8.51 -1.03
CA ALA A 42 -7.78 -8.11 -1.06
C ALA A 42 -8.10 -7.03 0.00
N SER A 43 -7.48 -7.13 1.18
CA SER A 43 -7.63 -6.12 2.24
C SER A 43 -7.05 -4.77 1.84
N LEU A 44 -5.84 -4.76 1.27
CA LEU A 44 -5.18 -3.55 0.79
C LEU A 44 -5.95 -2.92 -0.39
N GLU A 45 -6.46 -3.74 -1.32
CA GLU A 45 -7.30 -3.28 -2.44
C GLU A 45 -8.57 -2.59 -1.95
N ARG A 46 -9.28 -3.16 -0.96
CA ARG A 46 -10.46 -2.51 -0.37
C ARG A 46 -10.14 -1.12 0.19
N ARG A 47 -8.99 -0.97 0.87
CA ARG A 47 -8.54 0.32 1.42
C ARG A 47 -8.18 1.32 0.32
N VAL A 48 -7.56 0.85 -0.75
CA VAL A 48 -7.24 1.69 -1.92
C VAL A 48 -8.51 2.16 -2.62
N VAL A 49 -9.46 1.25 -2.86
CA VAL A 49 -10.74 1.54 -3.52
C VAL A 49 -11.62 2.47 -2.67
N SER A 50 -11.56 2.38 -1.34
CA SER A 50 -12.28 3.31 -0.46
C SER A 50 -11.73 4.74 -0.49
N GLY A 51 -10.60 4.98 -1.15
CA GLY A 51 -10.01 6.31 -1.32
C GLY A 51 -9.40 6.90 -0.04
N SER A 52 -9.32 6.11 1.04
CA SER A 52 -8.83 6.53 2.36
C SER A 52 -7.46 5.93 2.69
N ALA A 53 -6.83 5.24 1.73
CA ALA A 53 -5.52 4.62 1.91
C ALA A 53 -4.38 5.65 1.89
N PRO A 54 -3.46 5.60 2.87
CA PRO A 54 -2.17 6.30 2.77
C PRO A 54 -1.38 5.84 1.53
N LEU A 55 -0.51 6.70 1.00
CA LEU A 55 0.34 6.38 -0.17
C LEU A 55 1.17 5.10 0.03
N ALA A 56 1.63 4.82 1.26
CA ALA A 56 2.36 3.60 1.59
C ALA A 56 1.58 2.31 1.27
N THR A 57 0.26 2.33 1.44
CA THR A 57 -0.63 1.17 1.18
C THR A 57 -0.59 0.74 -0.29
N TYR A 58 -0.39 1.67 -1.22
CA TYR A 58 -0.22 1.34 -2.64
C TYR A 58 1.08 0.57 -2.89
N GLY A 59 2.17 0.95 -2.20
CA GLY A 59 3.44 0.24 -2.27
C GLY A 59 3.36 -1.15 -1.63
N ASP A 60 2.64 -1.29 -0.52
CA ASP A 60 2.40 -2.58 0.12
C ASP A 60 1.55 -3.50 -0.77
N LEU A 61 0.51 -2.96 -1.42
CA LEU A 61 -0.31 -3.70 -2.37
C LEU A 61 0.52 -4.20 -3.57
N ALA A 62 1.33 -3.32 -4.16
CA ALA A 62 2.19 -3.70 -5.28
C ALA A 62 3.18 -4.81 -4.88
N SER A 63 3.73 -4.74 -3.66
CA SER A 63 4.66 -5.75 -3.14
C SER A 63 3.97 -7.09 -2.93
N ALA A 64 2.79 -7.11 -2.31
CA ALA A 64 2.02 -8.33 -2.08
C ALA A 64 1.55 -8.99 -3.40
N GLN A 65 1.12 -8.19 -4.38
CA GLN A 65 0.78 -8.70 -5.72
C GLN A 65 2.00 -9.25 -6.47
N ALA A 66 3.16 -8.61 -6.36
CA ALA A 66 4.39 -9.11 -6.96
C ALA A 66 4.80 -10.46 -6.35
N GLU A 67 4.65 -10.62 -5.04
CA GLU A 67 4.90 -11.87 -4.34
C GLU A 67 3.94 -12.98 -4.80
N LEU A 68 2.64 -12.70 -4.93
CA LEU A 68 1.66 -13.66 -5.48
C LEU A 68 2.03 -14.11 -6.89
N ARG A 69 2.41 -13.17 -7.76
CA ARG A 69 2.84 -13.48 -9.14
C ARG A 69 4.09 -14.34 -9.14
N ARG A 70 5.08 -14.04 -8.28
CA ARG A 70 6.31 -14.85 -8.15
C ARG A 70 6.00 -16.30 -7.78
N ARG A 71 5.12 -16.50 -6.80
CA ARG A 71 4.71 -17.85 -6.35
C ARG A 71 3.84 -18.57 -7.37
N GLY A 72 2.94 -17.86 -8.05
CA GLY A 72 2.14 -18.41 -9.14
C GLY A 72 2.99 -18.87 -10.33
N LEU A 73 4.05 -18.13 -10.67
CA LEU A 73 5.01 -18.53 -11.70
C LEU A 73 5.86 -19.74 -11.26
N ALA A 74 6.26 -19.82 -9.99
CA ALA A 74 6.97 -20.98 -9.45
C ALA A 74 6.13 -22.27 -9.54
N GLY A 75 4.82 -22.18 -9.31
CA GLY A 75 3.90 -23.31 -9.48
C GLY A 75 3.68 -23.74 -10.93
N VAL A 76 3.82 -22.82 -11.90
CA VAL A 76 3.70 -23.13 -13.34
C VAL A 76 4.95 -23.84 -13.88
N THR A 77 6.13 -23.52 -13.34
CA THR A 77 7.39 -24.13 -13.80
C THR A 77 7.55 -25.62 -13.45
N GLU A 78 6.83 -26.13 -12.44
CA GLU A 78 6.86 -27.57 -12.12
C GLU A 78 5.89 -28.40 -13.00
N GLY A 79 4.92 -27.77 -13.67
CA GLY A 79 3.92 -28.46 -14.51
C GLY A 79 4.28 -28.59 -15.99
N ALA A 80 5.35 -27.94 -16.47
CA ALA A 80 5.71 -27.85 -17.89
C ALA A 80 6.91 -28.75 -18.28
N ALA A 81 7.25 -29.75 -17.46
CA ALA A 81 8.18 -30.82 -17.83
C ALA A 81 7.40 -32.08 -18.27
N GLY A 82 6.71 -32.00 -19.41
CA GLY A 82 6.21 -33.20 -20.11
C GLY A 82 7.36 -33.84 -20.92
N PRO A 83 7.51 -35.18 -20.94
CA PRO A 83 8.65 -35.84 -21.54
C PRO A 83 8.65 -35.70 -23.07
N THR A 84 9.83 -35.44 -23.63
CA THR A 84 10.13 -35.53 -25.08
C THR A 84 9.93 -36.93 -25.63
#